data_AF-A0A919XUQ0-F1
#
_entry.id   AF-A0A919XUQ0-F1
#
_cell.length_a   1.000
_cell.length_b   1.000
_cell.length_c   1.000
_cell.angle_alpha   90.00
_cell.angle_beta   90.00
_cell.angle_gamma   90.00
#
_symmetry.space_group_name_H-M   'P 1'
#
loop_
_entity.id
_entity.type
_entity.pdbx_description
1 polymer ?
#
loop_
_entity_poly.entity_id
_entity_poly.type
_entity_poly.pdbx_seq_one_letter_code
_entity_poly.pdbx_strand_id
1 'polypeptide(L)'
;MDAETIMNLAPGPEMNKLVRDALAEYEESEYEQEMKWSEDNAAALELWKLIDCYCHCVCLAKLGTDIPPIISQMASIGEEGHRVTVYVGDWREALCKAFLLWENGKSGDFMHPNWEQAMKSAPERIFN
;
A
#
# COMPACT_ATOMS: atom_id res chain seq x y z
N MET A 1 9.72 12.54 -2.87
CA MET A 1 8.31 12.85 -2.57
C MET A 1 8.10 12.78 -1.05
N ASP A 2 7.24 13.62 -0.47
CA ASP A 2 6.91 13.49 0.96
C ASP A 2 5.80 12.47 1.21
N ALA A 3 5.65 12.06 2.47
CA ALA A 3 4.71 11.00 2.85
C ALA A 3 3.24 11.45 2.73
N GLU A 4 2.96 12.72 2.99
CA GLU A 4 1.61 13.28 2.87
C GLU A 4 1.12 13.22 1.43
N THR A 5 1.98 13.58 0.47
CA THR A 5 1.67 13.49 -0.96
C THR A 5 1.36 12.03 -1.34
N ILE A 6 2.20 11.08 -0.95
CA ILE A 6 1.99 9.65 -1.27
C ILE A 6 0.68 9.15 -0.66
N MET A 7 0.39 9.52 0.59
CA MET A 7 -0.81 9.06 1.29
C MET A 7 -2.12 9.66 0.74
N ASN A 8 -2.05 10.82 0.07
CA ASN A 8 -3.19 11.44 -0.61
C ASN A 8 -3.36 11.01 -2.07
N LEU A 9 -2.42 10.24 -2.66
CA LEU A 9 -2.59 9.71 -4.01
C LEU A 9 -3.79 8.76 -4.06
N ALA A 10 -4.68 9.00 -5.02
CA ALA A 10 -5.76 8.09 -5.33
C ALA A 10 -5.24 6.90 -6.16
N PRO A 11 -5.82 5.69 -6.02
CA PRO A 11 -5.61 4.60 -6.97
C PRO A 11 -5.88 5.07 -8.40
N GLY A 12 -5.03 4.64 -9.34
CA GLY A 12 -5.17 5.02 -10.74
C GLY A 12 -3.84 5.25 -11.47
N PRO A 13 -3.90 5.83 -12.68
CA PRO A 13 -2.77 5.96 -13.59
C PRO A 13 -1.56 6.68 -12.99
N GLU A 14 -1.77 7.73 -12.19
CA GLU A 14 -0.67 8.48 -11.59
C GLU A 14 0.10 7.64 -10.56
N MET A 15 -0.60 6.97 -9.64
CA MET A 15 0.00 6.07 -8.67
C MET A 15 0.72 4.92 -9.37
N ASN A 16 0.08 4.31 -10.37
CA ASN A 16 0.67 3.20 -11.13
C ASN A 16 1.94 3.65 -11.87
N LYS A 17 1.95 4.84 -12.47
CA LYS A 17 3.14 5.40 -13.10
C LYS A 17 4.28 5.58 -12.10
N LEU A 18 4.01 6.15 -10.93
CA LEU A 18 5.04 6.33 -9.89
C LEU A 18 5.62 5.00 -9.41
N VAL A 19 4.78 3.97 -9.27
CA VAL A 19 5.23 2.62 -8.91
C VAL A 19 6.15 2.05 -10.00
N ARG A 20 5.78 2.21 -11.28
CA ARG A 20 6.63 1.77 -12.40
C ARG A 20 7.98 2.48 -12.37
N ASP A 21 7.95 3.80 -12.23
CA ASP A 21 9.16 4.63 -12.26
C ASP A 21 10.10 4.25 -11.10
N ALA A 22 9.56 3.84 -9.94
CA ALA A 22 10.33 3.31 -8.82
C ALA A 22 10.84 1.87 -9.04
N LEU A 23 10.03 1.01 -9.68
CA LEU A 23 10.45 -0.36 -10.04
C LEU A 23 11.58 -0.38 -11.08
N ALA A 24 11.65 0.63 -11.95
CA ALA A 24 12.68 0.73 -12.98
C ALA A 24 14.12 0.78 -12.41
N GLU A 25 14.29 1.07 -11.11
CA GLU A 25 15.59 0.98 -10.43
C GLU A 25 16.03 -0.46 -10.16
N TYR A 26 15.10 -1.42 -10.15
CA TYR A 26 15.31 -2.82 -9.79
C TYR A 26 15.23 -3.78 -10.98
N GLU A 27 14.56 -3.38 -12.06
CA GLU A 27 14.37 -4.20 -13.25
C GLU A 27 14.58 -3.37 -14.52
N GLU A 28 15.38 -3.88 -15.48
CA GLU A 28 15.50 -3.31 -16.82
C GLU A 28 14.27 -3.61 -17.71
N SER A 29 13.19 -4.15 -17.14
CA SER A 29 12.03 -4.58 -17.92
C SER A 29 11.22 -3.38 -18.41
N GLU A 30 11.10 -3.28 -19.73
CA GLU A 30 10.12 -2.40 -20.36
C GLU A 30 8.76 -3.09 -20.29
N TYR A 31 7.97 -2.79 -19.25
CA TYR A 31 6.55 -3.15 -19.26
C TYR A 31 5.89 -2.46 -20.47
N GLU A 32 5.70 -3.19 -21.58
CA GLU A 32 5.10 -2.69 -22.82
C GLU A 32 3.65 -2.22 -22.62
N GLN A 33 2.98 -2.68 -21.55
CA GLN A 33 1.63 -2.30 -21.17
C GLN A 33 1.59 -1.59 -19.82
N GLU A 34 0.68 -0.63 -19.70
CA GLU A 34 0.42 0.09 -18.46
C GLU A 34 -0.19 -0.86 -17.41
N MET A 35 0.63 -1.23 -16.43
CA MET A 35 0.23 -2.11 -15.33
C MET A 35 -0.66 -1.37 -14.34
N LYS A 36 -1.77 -1.99 -13.95
CA LYS A 36 -2.79 -1.40 -13.07
C LYS A 36 -2.66 -1.86 -11.61
N TRP A 37 -1.48 -1.70 -11.02
CA TRP A 37 -1.18 -2.25 -9.70
C TRP A 37 -2.08 -1.77 -8.57
N SER A 38 -2.57 -0.52 -8.60
CA SER A 38 -3.46 0.01 -7.56
C SER A 38 -4.93 -0.37 -7.74
N GLU A 39 -5.30 -0.99 -8.87
CA GLU A 39 -6.70 -1.20 -9.27
C GLU A 39 -7.03 -2.67 -9.58
N ASP A 40 -6.07 -3.44 -10.07
CA ASP A 40 -6.23 -4.82 -10.51
C ASP A 40 -5.50 -5.80 -9.58
N ASN A 41 -6.18 -6.92 -9.25
CA ASN A 41 -5.62 -7.90 -8.31
C ASN A 41 -4.44 -8.68 -8.91
N ALA A 42 -4.50 -9.04 -10.20
CA ALA A 42 -3.43 -9.83 -10.82
C ALA A 42 -2.16 -8.99 -10.96
N ALA A 43 -2.29 -7.75 -11.41
CA ALA A 43 -1.19 -6.80 -11.43
C ALA A 43 -0.63 -6.58 -10.02
N ALA A 44 -1.47 -6.26 -9.03
CA ALA A 44 -1.00 -6.03 -7.65
C ALA A 44 -0.27 -7.24 -7.03
N LEU A 45 -0.70 -8.47 -7.36
CA LEU A 45 0.00 -9.69 -6.96
C LEU A 45 1.38 -9.82 -7.62
N GLU A 46 1.53 -9.37 -8.86
CA GLU A 46 2.82 -9.31 -9.55
C GLU A 46 3.76 -8.31 -8.86
N LEU A 47 3.26 -7.10 -8.57
CA LEU A 47 4.01 -6.11 -7.78
C LEU A 47 4.44 -6.68 -6.42
N TRP A 48 3.54 -7.36 -5.72
CA TRP A 48 3.86 -7.98 -4.42
C TRP A 48 5.04 -8.95 -4.53
N LYS A 49 5.04 -9.81 -5.56
CA LYS A 49 6.14 -10.77 -5.80
C LYS A 49 7.46 -10.06 -6.12
N LEU A 50 7.40 -9.00 -6.92
CA LEU A 50 8.58 -8.20 -7.26
C LEU A 50 9.17 -7.59 -5.99
N ILE A 51 8.36 -6.89 -5.20
CA ILE A 51 8.81 -6.29 -3.95
C ILE A 51 9.34 -7.36 -2.98
N ASP A 52 8.72 -8.53 -2.89
CA ASP A 52 9.21 -9.62 -2.04
C ASP A 52 10.58 -10.15 -2.50
N CYS A 53 10.83 -10.19 -3.81
CA CYS A 53 12.15 -10.53 -4.36
C CYS A 53 13.23 -9.48 -4.01
N TYR A 54 12.88 -8.18 -3.97
CA TYR A 54 13.86 -7.09 -3.80
C TYR A 54 14.04 -6.65 -2.34
N CYS A 55 12.95 -6.63 -1.58
CA CYS A 55 12.89 -6.12 -0.22
C CYS A 55 12.75 -7.24 0.82
N HIS A 56 12.57 -8.50 0.41
CA HIS A 56 12.53 -9.72 1.24
C HIS A 56 11.55 -9.74 2.43
N CYS A 57 10.65 -8.76 2.53
CA CYS A 57 9.68 -8.65 3.61
C CYS A 57 8.46 -7.89 3.14
N VAL A 58 7.45 -8.58 2.60
CA VAL A 58 6.14 -7.98 2.31
C VAL A 58 5.01 -8.74 2.98
N CYS A 59 4.24 -8.06 3.83
CA CYS A 59 3.08 -8.63 4.51
C CYS A 59 1.80 -7.95 4.03
N LEU A 60 0.81 -8.75 3.62
CA LEU A 60 -0.56 -8.31 3.34
C LEU A 60 -1.47 -8.89 4.41
N ALA A 61 -2.26 -8.04 5.06
CA ALA A 61 -3.14 -8.48 6.14
C ALA A 61 -4.54 -7.87 6.00
N LYS A 62 -5.53 -8.73 6.24
CA LYS A 62 -6.91 -8.32 6.50
C LYS A 62 -7.09 -8.17 8.01
N LEU A 63 -7.39 -6.97 8.45
CA LEU A 63 -7.76 -6.70 9.84
C LEU A 63 -9.18 -7.22 10.08
N GLY A 64 -9.46 -7.64 11.31
CA GLY A 64 -10.71 -8.32 11.68
C GLY A 64 -11.98 -7.54 11.31
N THR A 65 -13.13 -8.19 11.43
CA THR A 65 -14.44 -7.61 11.04
C THR A 65 -14.86 -6.36 11.81
N ASP A 66 -14.23 -6.11 12.96
CA ASP A 66 -14.51 -4.96 13.83
C ASP A 66 -13.79 -3.68 13.39
N ILE A 67 -13.07 -3.74 12.27
CA ILE A 67 -12.23 -2.66 11.77
C ILE A 67 -12.90 -2.04 10.52
N PRO A 68 -13.05 -0.71 10.42
CA PRO A 68 -13.71 -0.08 9.28
C PRO A 68 -13.18 -0.59 7.93
N PRO A 69 -14.04 -0.74 6.91
CA PRO A 69 -13.62 -1.30 5.62
C PRO A 69 -12.42 -0.57 5.00
N ILE A 70 -12.38 0.76 5.11
CA ILE A 70 -11.28 1.61 4.62
C ILE A 70 -9.94 1.40 5.36
N ILE A 71 -9.89 0.60 6.42
CA ILE A 71 -8.65 0.20 7.09
C ILE A 71 -8.59 -1.31 7.31
N SER A 72 -9.58 -2.05 6.81
CA SER A 72 -9.66 -3.51 6.93
C SER A 72 -8.54 -4.23 6.20
N GLN A 73 -7.74 -3.52 5.40
CA GLN A 73 -6.66 -4.06 4.60
C GLN A 73 -5.43 -3.17 4.75
N MET A 74 -4.29 -3.82 5.03
CA MET A 74 -2.99 -3.17 5.17
C MET A 74 -1.91 -3.92 4.40
N ALA A 75 -0.88 -3.17 4.01
CA ALA A 75 0.35 -3.72 3.46
C ALA A 75 1.54 -3.21 4.26
N SER A 76 2.55 -4.05 4.42
CA SER A 76 3.79 -3.70 5.10
C SER A 76 4.99 -4.16 4.29
N ILE A 77 6.00 -3.31 4.19
CA ILE A 77 7.27 -3.59 3.49
C ILE A 77 8.45 -3.32 4.42
N GLY A 78 9.46 -4.18 4.38
CA GLY A 78 10.73 -4.02 5.10
C GLY A 78 10.76 -4.68 6.49
N GLU A 79 11.91 -4.58 7.14
CA GLU A 79 12.24 -5.25 8.41
C GLU A 79 12.04 -4.38 9.65
N GLU A 80 12.12 -5.00 10.83
CA GLU A 80 11.96 -4.32 12.13
C GLU A 80 12.99 -3.18 12.29
N GLY A 81 12.50 -1.96 12.54
CA GLY A 81 13.32 -0.74 12.62
C GLY A 81 13.34 0.13 11.35
N HIS A 82 13.03 -0.44 10.19
CA HIS A 82 12.91 0.30 8.92
C HIS A 82 11.59 0.06 8.18
N ARG A 83 10.66 -0.68 8.79
CA ARG A 83 9.37 -1.06 8.22
C ARG A 83 8.50 0.14 7.85
N VAL A 84 7.82 0.02 6.71
CA VAL A 84 6.69 0.86 6.32
C VAL A 84 5.41 0.05 6.42
N THR A 85 4.39 0.55 7.10
CA THR A 85 3.07 -0.08 7.15
C THR A 85 1.98 0.91 6.74
N VAL A 86 1.12 0.54 5.79
CA VAL A 86 0.07 1.41 5.25
C VAL A 86 -1.32 0.83 5.47
N TYR A 87 -2.24 1.68 5.96
CA TYR A 87 -3.62 1.32 6.26
C TYR A 87 -4.61 2.13 5.38
N VAL A 88 -5.13 1.54 4.30
CA VAL A 88 -6.04 2.24 3.35
C VAL A 88 -7.23 1.41 2.82
N GLY A 89 -7.46 0.20 3.34
CA GLY A 89 -8.74 -0.52 3.16
C GLY A 89 -8.92 -1.21 1.83
N ASP A 90 -8.06 -0.88 0.87
CA ASP A 90 -7.74 -1.68 -0.29
C ASP A 90 -6.28 -2.13 -0.18
N TRP A 91 -6.05 -3.45 -0.18
CA TRP A 91 -4.70 -4.01 -0.09
C TRP A 91 -3.79 -3.60 -1.25
N ARG A 92 -4.36 -3.33 -2.43
CA ARG A 92 -3.63 -2.94 -3.64
C ARG A 92 -3.10 -1.52 -3.51
N GLU A 93 -3.98 -0.62 -3.08
CA GLU A 93 -3.60 0.75 -2.76
C GLU A 93 -2.57 0.77 -1.62
N ALA A 94 -2.79 -0.04 -0.58
CA ALA A 94 -1.87 -0.14 0.55
C ALA A 94 -0.48 -0.58 0.10
N LEU A 95 -0.40 -1.59 -0.78
CA LEU A 95 0.85 -2.11 -1.33
C LEU A 95 1.60 -1.05 -2.14
N CYS A 96 0.91 -0.38 -3.08
CA CYS A 96 1.51 0.68 -3.89
C CYS A 96 2.05 1.83 -3.03
N LYS A 97 1.26 2.31 -2.05
CA LYS A 97 1.69 3.39 -1.16
C LYS A 97 2.84 2.96 -0.25
N ALA A 98 2.80 1.74 0.29
CA ALA A 98 3.88 1.22 1.13
C ALA A 98 5.19 1.17 0.35
N PHE A 99 5.13 0.73 -0.91
CA PHE A 99 6.31 0.65 -1.76
C PHE A 99 6.88 2.04 -2.06
N LEU A 100 6.04 2.97 -2.50
CA LEU A 100 6.48 4.34 -2.77
C LEU A 100 7.07 5.03 -1.54
N LEU A 101 6.52 4.80 -0.36
CA LEU A 101 7.06 5.33 0.90
C LEU A 101 8.45 4.74 1.20
N TRP A 102 8.60 3.42 1.04
CA TRP A 102 9.86 2.73 1.23
C TRP A 102 10.95 3.26 0.28
N GLU A 103 10.64 3.38 -1.01
CA GLU A 103 11.56 3.93 -2.03
C GLU A 103 11.95 5.39 -1.76
N ASN A 104 11.09 6.14 -1.05
CA ASN A 104 11.39 7.50 -0.63
C ASN A 104 12.07 7.57 0.75
N GLY A 105 12.61 6.45 1.25
CA GLY A 105 13.34 6.33 2.51
C GLY A 105 12.50 6.62 3.76
N LYS A 106 11.18 6.42 3.67
CA LYS A 106 10.27 6.60 4.81
C LYS A 106 10.19 5.31 5.62
N SER A 107 9.85 5.45 6.89
CA SER A 107 9.60 4.32 7.81
C SER A 107 8.53 4.73 8.84
N GLY A 108 7.86 3.74 9.41
CA GLY A 108 6.76 3.90 10.35
C GLY A 108 5.40 3.52 9.78
N ASP A 109 4.38 3.84 10.57
CA ASP A 109 2.98 3.53 10.28
C ASP A 109 2.29 4.73 9.63
N PHE A 110 1.64 4.51 8.49
CA PHE A 110 0.96 5.54 7.70
C PHE A 110 -0.51 5.18 7.51
N MET A 111 -1.38 6.07 7.98
CA MET A 111 -2.82 5.83 8.00
C MET A 111 -3.52 6.67 6.93
N HIS A 112 -4.61 6.12 6.36
CA HIS A 112 -5.45 6.86 5.43
C HIS A 112 -5.82 8.26 5.98
N PRO A 113 -5.81 9.33 5.18
CA PRO A 113 -6.11 10.69 5.67
C PRO A 113 -7.44 10.81 6.41
N ASN A 114 -8.45 10.06 5.97
CA ASN A 114 -9.78 10.00 6.61
C ASN A 114 -9.85 9.03 7.83
N TRP A 115 -8.71 8.61 8.38
CA TRP A 115 -8.62 7.62 9.47
C TRP A 115 -9.54 7.93 10.65
N GLU A 116 -9.41 9.13 11.23
CA GLU A 116 -10.17 9.51 12.42
C GLU A 116 -11.68 9.52 12.18
N GLN A 117 -12.09 9.95 10.98
CA GLN A 117 -13.50 10.00 10.62
C GLN A 117 -14.07 8.60 10.39
N ALA A 118 -13.31 7.75 9.69
CA ALA A 118 -13.71 6.36 9.42
C ALA A 118 -13.85 5.54 10.71
N MET A 119 -12.91 5.71 11.66
CA MET A 119 -12.98 5.07 12.98
C MET A 119 -14.19 5.54 13.80
N LYS A 120 -14.55 6.82 13.74
CA LYS A 120 -15.76 7.36 14.41
C LYS A 120 -17.06 6.78 13.84
N SER A 121 -17.07 6.45 12.54
CA SER A 121 -18.23 5.85 11.87
C SER A 121 -18.25 4.31 11.91
N ALA A 122 -17.23 3.68 12.49
CA ALA A 122 -17.18 2.23 12.63
C ALA A 122 -18.37 1.79 13.49
N PRO A 123 -19.14 0.76 13.07
CA PRO A 123 -20.21 0.24 13.90
C PRO A 123 -19.64 -0.15 15.27
N GLU A 124 -20.18 0.45 16.34
CA GLU A 124 -19.81 0.10 17.70
C GLU A 124 -20.08 -1.39 17.92
N ARG A 125 -19.12 -2.08 18.56
CA ARG A 125 -19.19 -3.51 18.89
C ARG A 125 -20.59 -3.92 19.36
N ILE A 126 -21.26 -4.78 18.60
CA ILE A 126 -22.36 -5.58 19.16
C ILE A 126 -21.68 -6.77 19.84
N PHE A 127 -21.32 -6.62 21.11
CA PHE A 127 -21.07 -7.78 21.96
C PHE A 127 -22.41 -8.51 22.14
N ASN A 128 -22.56 -9.67 21.51
CA ASN A 128 -23.58 -10.66 21.86
C ASN A 128 -22.92 -11.82 22.58
#